data_AF-A0A223SAC1-F1
#
_entry.id   AF-A0A223SAC1-F1
#
_cell.length_a   1.000
_cell.length_b   1.000
_cell.length_c   1.000
_cell.angle_alpha   90.00
_cell.angle_beta   90.00
_cell.angle_gamma   90.00
#
_symmetry.space_group_name_H-M   'P 1'
#
loop_
_entity.id
_entity.type
_entity.pdbx_description
1 polymer ?
#
loop_
_entity_poly.entity_id
_entity_poly.type
_entity_poly.pdbx_seq_one_letter_code
_entity_poly.pdbx_strand_id
1 'polypeptide(L)' 'MTNTNNDPLLRLLREHYGHRWTIRRTEHLWVATANDPDADHAPTVIQCDINEFLYDLDNPPGRAGKPSDW' A
#
# COMPACT_ATOMS: atom_id res chain seq x y z
N MET A 1 -20.39 7.59 6.65
CA MET A 1 -19.14 8.30 7.06
C MET A 1 -18.34 7.34 7.93
N THR A 2 -17.61 6.41 7.30
CA THR A 2 -16.80 5.41 8.03
C THR A 2 -15.61 6.12 8.64
N ASN A 3 -15.53 6.09 9.97
CA ASN A 3 -14.55 6.85 10.76
C ASN A 3 -13.15 6.21 10.61
N THR A 4 -12.41 6.61 9.57
CA THR A 4 -11.06 6.10 9.22
C THR A 4 -10.03 6.29 10.35
N ASN A 5 -10.33 7.11 11.36
CA ASN A 5 -9.45 7.36 12.50
C ASN A 5 -9.47 6.24 13.56
N ASN A 6 -10.39 5.29 13.50
CA ASN A 6 -10.53 4.23 14.50
C ASN A 6 -10.39 2.81 13.90
N ASP A 7 -9.53 2.68 12.90
CA ASP A 7 -9.15 1.37 12.36
C ASP A 7 -7.87 0.88 13.06
N PRO A 8 -7.97 -0.04 14.04
CA PRO A 8 -6.80 -0.54 14.78
C PRO A 8 -5.81 -1.27 13.87
N LEU A 9 -6.29 -1.90 12.80
CA LEU A 9 -5.42 -2.58 11.83
C LEU A 9 -4.64 -1.55 11.03
N LEU A 10 -5.29 -0.50 10.51
CA LEU A 10 -4.59 0.58 9.81
C LEU A 10 -3.49 1.22 10.68
N ARG A 11 -3.76 1.40 11.98
CA ARG A 11 -2.75 1.92 12.94
C ARG A 11 -1.56 0.98 13.05
N LEU A 12 -1.80 -0.32 13.25
CA LEU A 12 -0.74 -1.33 13.35
C LEU A 12 0.10 -1.41 12.07
N LEU A 13 -0.54 -1.34 10.90
CA LEU A 13 0.18 -1.35 9.63
C LEU A 13 1.05 -0.10 9.45
N ARG A 14 0.56 1.08 9.86
CA ARG A 14 1.36 2.31 9.84
C ARG A 14 2.54 2.25 10.81
N GLU A 15 2.37 1.63 11.98
CA GLU A 15 3.48 1.44 12.92
C GLU A 15 4.54 0.48 12.35
N HIS A 16 4.11 -0.60 11.70
CA HIS A 16 5.03 -1.62 11.18
C HIS A 16 5.71 -1.20 9.86
N TYR A 17 4.92 -0.77 8.88
CA TYR A 17 5.36 -0.48 7.51
C TYR A 17 5.62 1.00 7.24
N GLY A 18 5.29 1.90 8.18
CA GLY A 18 5.32 3.36 7.98
C GLY A 18 6.68 3.94 7.63
N HIS A 19 7.77 3.21 7.92
CA HIS A 19 9.11 3.59 7.52
C HIS A 19 9.30 3.56 5.99
N ARG A 20 8.64 2.61 5.31
CA ARG A 20 8.75 2.40 3.86
C ARG A 20 7.51 2.83 3.09
N TRP A 21 6.34 2.83 3.73
CA TRP A 21 5.05 3.01 3.08
C TRP A 21 4.19 4.07 3.77
N THR A 22 3.59 4.96 2.98
CA THR A 22 2.46 5.77 3.39
C THR A 22 1.18 5.00 3.14
N ILE A 23 0.51 4.54 4.21
CA ILE A 23 -0.66 3.65 4.13
C ILE A 23 -1.96 4.41 4.45
N ARG A 24 -2.97 4.23 3.59
CA ARG A 24 -4.34 4.71 3.79
C ARG A 24 -5.37 3.62 3.47
N ARG A 25 -6.52 3.70 4.13
CA ARG A 25 -7.66 2.83 3.89
C ARG A 25 -8.87 3.66 3.49
N THR A 26 -9.56 3.24 2.45
CA THR A 26 -10.89 3.74 2.06
C THR A 26 -11.96 2.74 2.49
N GLU A 27 -13.22 2.92 2.09
CA GLU A 27 -14.28 1.98 2.47
C GLU A 27 -14.02 0.54 1.98
N HIS A 28 -13.36 0.40 0.82
CA HIS A 28 -13.15 -0.90 0.17
C HIS A 28 -11.70 -1.19 -0.25
N LEU A 29 -10.81 -0.20 -0.19
CA LEU A 29 -9.44 -0.34 -0.70
C LEU A 29 -8.40 -0.02 0.36
N TRP A 30 -7.36 -0.83 0.37
CA TRP A 30 -6.07 -0.56 0.96
C TRP A 30 -5.16 0.06 -0.08
N VAL A 31 -4.47 1.13 0.30
CA VAL A 31 -3.55 1.84 -0.58
C VAL A 31 -2.26 2.13 0.19
N ALA A 32 -1.12 1.77 -0.40
CA ALA A 32 0.20 2.14 0.07
C ALA A 32 1.01 2.78 -1.04
N THR A 33 1.72 3.85 -0.69
CA THR A 33 2.68 4.51 -1.58
C THR A 33 4.05 4.45 -0.94
N ALA A 34 5.08 4.05 -1.69
CA ALA A 34 6.43 4.02 -1.15
C ALA A 34 6.90 5.43 -0.77
N ASN A 35 7.61 5.52 0.35
CA ASN A 35 8.13 6.79 0.89
C ASN A 35 9.43 7.24 0.22
N ASP A 36 9.99 6.46 -0.71
CA ASP A 36 11.25 6.78 -1.39
C ASP A 36 11.01 7.82 -2.50
N PRO A 37 11.53 9.06 -2.35
CA PRO A 37 11.34 10.14 -3.31
C PRO A 37 12.37 10.14 -4.45
N ASP A 38 13.46 9.39 -4.34
CA ASP A 38 14.52 9.30 -5.38
C ASP A 38 14.25 8.19 -6.40
N ALA A 39 13.21 7.38 -6.18
CA ALA A 39 12.68 6.51 -7.20
C ALA A 39 11.86 7.35 -8.19
N ASP A 40 12.36 7.54 -9.41
CA ASP A 40 11.69 8.21 -10.55
C ASP A 40 10.18 7.87 -10.69
N HIS A 41 9.75 6.70 -10.18
CA HIS A 41 8.34 6.34 -9.99
C HIS A 41 8.17 5.47 -8.72
N ALA A 42 7.74 6.05 -7.60
CA ALA A 42 7.45 5.29 -6.38
C ALA A 42 6.31 4.27 -6.60
N PRO A 43 6.47 2.99 -6.24
CA PRO A 43 5.42 1.99 -6.41
C PRO A 43 4.19 2.33 -5.56
N THR A 44 3.02 2.17 -6.16
CA THR A 44 1.72 2.28 -5.47
C THR A 44 1.07 0.92 -5.44
N VAL A 45 0.84 0.39 -4.24
CA VAL A 45 0.10 -0.86 -4.00
C VAL A 45 -1.35 -0.49 -3.71
N ILE A 46 -2.28 -1.08 -4.44
CA ILE A 46 -3.73 -0.90 -4.25
C ILE A 46 -4.37 -2.28 -4.27
N GLN A 47 -5.02 -2.65 -3.17
CA GLN A 47 -5.68 -3.95 -3.06
C GLN A 47 -6.99 -3.83 -2.28
N CYS A 48 -7.97 -4.67 -2.63
CA CYS A 48 -9.22 -4.80 -1.87
C CYS A 48 -9.03 -5.75 -0.68
N ASP A 49 -8.33 -6.86 -0.90
CA ASP A 49 -8.07 -7.88 0.11
C ASP A 49 -6.85 -7.53 0.97
N ILE A 50 -6.96 -7.77 2.27
CA ILE A 50 -5.89 -7.45 3.21
C ILE A 50 -4.68 -8.39 3.06
N ASN A 51 -4.89 -9.66 2.75
CA ASN A 51 -3.78 -10.61 2.64
C ASN A 51 -2.96 -10.34 1.37
N GLU A 52 -3.64 -10.03 0.26
CA GLU A 52 -2.97 -9.58 -0.97
C GLU A 52 -2.22 -8.27 -0.73
N PHE A 53 -2.82 -7.34 0.00
CA PHE A 53 -2.17 -6.09 0.37
C PHE A 53 -0.89 -6.32 1.18
N LEU A 54 -0.92 -7.17 2.22
CA LEU A 54 0.25 -7.49 3.03
C LEU A 54 1.34 -8.19 2.22
N TYR A 55 0.94 -9.14 1.37
CA TYR A 55 1.87 -9.83 0.49
C TYR A 55 2.62 -8.84 -0.41
N ASP A 56 1.93 -7.88 -0.99
CA ASP A 56 2.52 -6.85 -1.84
C ASP A 56 3.37 -5.82 -1.06
N LEU A 57 3.09 -5.57 0.23
CA LEU A 57 3.95 -4.72 1.05
C LEU A 57 5.30 -5.37 1.33
N ASP A 58 5.29 -6.69 1.56
CA ASP A 58 6.50 -7.50 1.81
C ASP A 58 7.24 -7.80 0.49
N ASN A 59 6.48 -8.03 -0.59
CA ASN A 59 6.96 -8.39 -1.92
C ASN A 59 6.44 -7.37 -2.95
N PRO A 60 6.95 -6.12 -2.93
CA PRO A 60 6.44 -5.07 -3.80
C PRO A 60 6.45 -5.50 -5.27
N PRO A 61 5.32 -5.39 -5.97
CA PRO A 61 5.24 -5.79 -7.36
C PRO A 61 6.26 -5.01 -8.20
N GLY A 62 6.83 -5.69 -9.20
CA GLY A 62 7.65 -5.02 -10.21
C GLY A 62 6.85 -3.89 -10.86
N ARG A 63 7.51 -2.75 -11.08
CA ARG A 63 6.98 -1.49 -11.67
C ARG A 63 5.65 -1.67 -12.42
N ALA A 64 4.56 -1.11 -11.89
CA ALA A 64 3.33 -0.88 -12.65
C ALA A 64 3.60 0.19 -13.71
N GLY A 65 4.06 -0.25 -14.88
CA GLY A 65 4.54 0.62 -15.96
C GLY A 65 5.19 -0.13 -17.10
N LYS A 66 5.46 -1.43 -16.96
CA LYS A 66 5.70 -2.29 -18.12
C LYS A 66 4.37 -2.97 -18.45
N PRO A 67 3.74 -2.70 -19.61
CA PRO A 67 2.72 -3.62 -20.10
C PRO A 67 3.38 -4.99 -20.16
N SER A 68 2.71 -5.99 -19.59
CA SER A 68 3.08 -7.38 -19.76
C SER A 68 3.05 -7.65 -21.27
N ASP A 69 4.23 -7.70 -21.89
CA ASP A 69 4.38 -8.20 -23.25
C ASP A 69 3.97 -9.68 -23.23
N TRP A 70 3.11 -10.04 -24.18
CA TRP A 70 2.41 -11.33 -24.29
C TRP A 70 3.33 -12.53 -24.48
#